data_AF-A0A960YCV9-F1
#
_entry.id   AF-A0A960YCV9-F1
#
_cell.length_a   1.000
_cell.length_b   1.000
_cell.length_c   1.000
_cell.angle_alpha   90.00
_cell.angle_beta   90.00
_cell.angle_gamma   90.00
#
_symmetry.space_group_name_H-M   'P 1'
#
loop_
_entity.id
_entity.type
_entity.pdbx_description
1 polymer ?
#
loop_
_entity_poly.entity_id
_entity_poly.type
_entity_poly.pdbx_seq_one_letter_code
_entity_poly.pdbx_strand_id
1 'polypeptide(L)'
;MTITKFVNNPLIKEFNGLKRFFRKYETDVSKERILDFKHFTSMINSSGDKVAFDLLGSVNFGQAERYSDADVIIYLDCDEPGITECGAESCEKYKLYKKLLMNTLVYEYANNTYKVEFVDCINLRQLERDIIDTKTDSFTIVKFAFYRSICRGINRSVLRYYENLLMNNEELCDAIETALEDCFRGLTKTSQHSYSFRKYMERLEHNKGFKVPESVAQKVKSYLWK
;
A
#
# COMPACT_ATOMS: atom_id res chain seq x y z
N MET A 1 -2.00 -10.55 -1.35
CA MET A 1 -1.76 -10.26 -2.76
C MET A 1 -2.98 -10.71 -3.53
N THR A 2 -3.55 -9.86 -4.38
CA THR A 2 -4.77 -10.22 -5.14
C THR A 2 -4.50 -10.49 -6.62
N ILE A 3 -3.44 -9.92 -7.21
CA ILE A 3 -3.07 -10.19 -8.60
C ILE A 3 -2.33 -11.53 -8.65
N THR A 4 -3.03 -12.58 -9.07
CA THR A 4 -2.56 -13.98 -9.00
C THR A 4 -1.34 -14.25 -9.87
N LYS A 5 -1.25 -13.60 -11.04
CA LYS A 5 -0.15 -13.78 -11.99
C LYS A 5 1.22 -13.50 -11.37
N PHE A 6 1.31 -12.53 -10.48
CA PHE A 6 2.57 -12.17 -9.79
C PHE A 6 2.78 -12.88 -8.44
N VAL A 7 1.81 -13.70 -7.97
CA VAL A 7 1.91 -14.38 -6.66
C VAL A 7 3.09 -15.34 -6.59
N ASN A 8 3.52 -15.89 -7.72
CA ASN A 8 4.62 -16.84 -7.78
C ASN A 8 6.00 -16.19 -7.90
N ASN A 9 6.08 -14.88 -8.13
CA ASN A 9 7.34 -14.18 -8.20
C ASN A 9 8.15 -14.33 -6.88
N PRO A 10 9.42 -14.75 -6.93
CA PRO A 10 10.21 -15.03 -5.72
C PRO A 10 10.37 -13.84 -4.78
N LEU A 11 10.62 -12.64 -5.33
CA LEU A 11 10.81 -11.41 -4.54
C LEU A 11 9.53 -11.06 -3.77
N ILE A 12 8.40 -11.21 -4.45
CA ILE A 12 7.08 -10.90 -3.90
C ILE A 12 6.68 -11.94 -2.84
N LYS A 13 6.96 -13.22 -3.07
CA LYS A 13 6.76 -14.31 -2.10
C LYS A 13 7.56 -14.08 -0.83
N GLU A 14 8.84 -13.73 -0.98
CA GLU A 14 9.75 -13.44 0.14
C GLU A 14 9.21 -12.26 0.97
N PHE A 15 8.93 -11.13 0.32
CA PHE A 15 8.36 -9.95 0.97
C PHE A 15 7.06 -10.27 1.73
N ASN A 16 6.10 -10.92 1.05
CA ASN A 16 4.81 -11.25 1.66
C ASN A 16 4.93 -12.32 2.76
N GLY A 17 5.93 -13.20 2.68
CA GLY A 17 6.30 -14.14 3.74
C GLY A 17 6.70 -13.41 5.02
N LEU A 18 7.63 -12.46 4.92
CA LEU A 18 8.05 -11.62 6.03
C LEU A 18 6.90 -10.78 6.59
N LYS A 19 6.16 -10.12 5.70
CA LYS A 19 4.97 -9.33 6.09
C LYS A 19 3.96 -10.17 6.89
N ARG A 20 3.66 -11.39 6.45
CA ARG A 20 2.77 -12.31 7.18
C ARG A 20 3.33 -12.67 8.54
N PHE A 21 4.64 -12.88 8.67
CA PHE A 21 5.26 -13.17 9.96
C PHE A 21 5.02 -12.03 10.95
N PHE A 22 5.38 -10.79 10.61
CA PHE A 22 5.21 -9.64 11.50
C PHE A 22 3.73 -9.41 11.86
N ARG A 23 2.80 -9.59 10.90
CA ARG A 23 1.37 -9.45 11.17
C ARG A 23 0.79 -10.48 12.14
N LYS A 24 1.46 -11.60 12.42
CA LYS A 24 1.03 -12.52 13.50
C LYS A 24 1.07 -11.84 14.87
N TYR A 25 1.92 -10.83 15.02
CA TYR A 25 2.11 -10.05 16.23
C TYR A 25 1.58 -8.62 16.02
N GLU A 26 0.47 -8.48 15.30
CA GLU A 26 -0.12 -7.19 14.99
C GLU A 26 -0.46 -6.38 16.26
N THR A 27 -0.03 -5.11 16.30
CA THR A 27 -0.30 -4.19 17.41
C THR A 27 -1.72 -3.65 17.37
N ASP A 28 -2.27 -3.29 18.53
CA ASP A 28 -3.61 -2.68 18.58
C ASP A 28 -3.63 -1.31 17.89
N VAL A 29 -2.53 -0.55 17.96
CA VAL A 29 -2.38 0.71 17.20
C VAL A 29 -2.48 0.47 15.68
N SER A 30 -1.94 -0.63 15.16
CA SER A 30 -2.10 -0.96 13.75
C SER A 30 -3.57 -1.24 13.41
N LYS A 31 -4.27 -2.01 14.26
CA LYS A 31 -5.69 -2.34 14.09
C LYS A 31 -6.57 -1.10 14.13
N GLU A 32 -6.33 -0.20 15.08
CA GLU A 32 -7.04 1.08 15.23
C GLU A 32 -6.94 1.89 13.94
N ARG A 33 -5.72 2.14 13.45
CA ARG A 33 -5.52 2.89 12.20
C ARG A 33 -6.23 2.27 11.00
N ILE A 34 -6.23 0.94 10.90
CA ILE A 34 -6.94 0.25 9.83
C ILE A 34 -8.45 0.48 9.93
N LEU A 35 -9.00 0.51 11.14
CA LEU A 35 -10.41 0.84 11.35
C LEU A 35 -10.69 2.28 10.98
N ASP A 36 -9.81 3.21 11.33
CA ASP A 36 -9.94 4.62 10.98
C ASP A 36 -10.03 4.83 9.46
N PHE A 37 -9.10 4.23 8.70
CA PHE A 37 -9.15 4.28 7.24
C PHE A 37 -10.40 3.58 6.67
N LYS A 38 -10.87 2.49 7.28
CA LYS A 38 -12.12 1.83 6.87
C LYS A 38 -13.33 2.74 7.09
N HIS A 39 -13.44 3.36 8.26
CA HIS A 39 -14.52 4.31 8.56
C HIS A 39 -14.51 5.47 7.58
N PHE A 40 -13.33 6.03 7.31
CA PHE A 40 -13.17 7.10 6.33
C PHE A 40 -13.63 6.68 4.92
N THR A 41 -13.21 5.50 4.44
CA THR A 41 -13.70 5.01 3.13
C THR A 41 -15.21 4.78 3.13
N SER A 42 -15.80 4.32 4.23
CA SER A 42 -17.24 4.12 4.33
C SER A 42 -18.00 5.44 4.26
N MET A 43 -17.49 6.49 4.89
CA MET A 43 -18.08 7.83 4.86
C MET A 43 -18.10 8.39 3.43
N ILE A 44 -16.97 8.31 2.70
CA ILE A 44 -16.90 8.82 1.33
C ILE A 44 -17.72 7.97 0.35
N ASN A 45 -17.69 6.64 0.48
CA ASN A 45 -18.51 5.79 -0.38
C ASN A 45 -20.02 6.09 -0.20
N SER A 46 -20.44 6.52 1.00
CA SER A 46 -21.83 6.91 1.26
C SER A 46 -22.22 8.22 0.57
N SER A 47 -21.26 9.08 0.21
CA SER A 47 -21.49 10.27 -0.62
C SER A 47 -21.40 9.98 -2.13
N GLY A 48 -21.20 8.72 -2.53
CA GLY A 48 -21.20 8.28 -3.92
C GLY A 48 -19.82 8.21 -4.59
N ASP A 49 -18.78 8.71 -3.94
CA ASP A 49 -17.42 8.70 -4.48
C ASP A 49 -16.67 7.42 -4.10
N LYS A 50 -15.90 6.88 -5.05
CA LYS A 50 -15.09 5.67 -4.84
C LYS A 50 -13.69 6.04 -4.40
N VAL A 51 -13.37 5.75 -3.14
CA VAL A 51 -12.02 5.96 -2.58
C VAL A 51 -11.47 4.68 -1.98
N ALA A 52 -10.23 4.37 -2.29
CA ALA A 52 -9.52 3.27 -1.65
C ALA A 52 -8.12 3.70 -1.21
N PHE A 53 -7.52 2.90 -0.33
CA PHE A 53 -6.17 3.15 0.17
C PHE A 53 -5.32 1.89 0.14
N ASP A 54 -4.02 2.07 -0.01
CA ASP A 54 -3.03 1.07 0.35
C ASP A 54 -2.15 1.62 1.45
N LEU A 55 -2.08 0.91 2.58
CA LEU A 55 -1.21 1.28 3.71
C LEU A 55 0.17 0.66 3.51
N LEU A 56 1.22 1.45 3.76
CA LEU A 56 2.62 1.04 3.75
C LEU A 56 3.22 1.06 5.17
N GLY A 57 4.54 0.92 5.26
CA GLY A 57 5.30 1.11 6.49
C GLY A 57 4.83 0.24 7.65
N SER A 58 4.84 0.81 8.86
CA SER A 58 4.57 0.07 10.09
C SER A 58 3.16 -0.53 10.12
N VAL A 59 2.17 0.19 9.58
CA VAL A 59 0.77 -0.28 9.53
C VAL A 59 0.61 -1.46 8.55
N ASN A 60 1.33 -1.44 7.43
CA ASN A 60 1.38 -2.57 6.51
C ASN A 60 1.94 -3.85 7.15
N PHE A 61 2.94 -3.72 8.02
CA PHE A 61 3.53 -4.86 8.74
C PHE A 61 2.82 -5.21 10.06
N GLY A 62 1.82 -4.43 10.47
CA GLY A 62 1.12 -4.59 11.74
C GLY A 62 1.96 -4.21 12.96
N GLN A 63 3.01 -3.42 12.76
CA GLN A 63 3.99 -3.07 13.80
C GLN A 63 3.95 -1.58 14.16
N ALA A 64 2.84 -0.88 13.90
CA ALA A 64 2.70 0.52 14.30
C ALA A 64 2.68 0.68 15.82
N GLU A 65 3.30 1.76 16.30
CA GLU A 65 3.25 2.23 17.69
C GLU A 65 2.57 3.60 17.72
N ARG A 66 2.24 4.11 18.92
CA ARG A 66 1.45 5.36 19.07
C ARG A 66 1.99 6.53 18.23
N TYR A 67 3.31 6.70 18.20
CA TYR A 67 3.99 7.77 17.47
C TYR A 67 4.34 7.44 16.01
N SER A 68 4.01 6.24 15.54
CA SER A 68 4.26 5.90 14.13
C SER A 68 3.38 6.77 13.23
N ASP A 69 3.82 7.09 12.04
CA ASP A 69 3.00 7.63 10.96
C ASP A 69 2.17 6.52 10.28
N ALA A 70 1.24 6.94 9.42
CA ALA A 70 0.58 6.08 8.45
C ALA A 70 0.93 6.54 7.04
N ASP A 71 1.82 5.80 6.39
CA ASP A 71 2.16 5.97 4.98
C ASP A 71 1.05 5.39 4.12
N VAL A 72 0.51 6.19 3.19
CA VAL A 72 -0.65 5.79 2.37
C VAL A 72 -0.50 6.12 0.90
N ILE A 73 -0.94 5.18 0.06
CA ILE A 73 -1.33 5.44 -1.32
C ILE A 73 -2.84 5.67 -1.33
N ILE A 74 -3.30 6.71 -2.02
CA ILE A 74 -4.72 6.96 -2.22
C ILE A 74 -5.11 6.66 -3.68
N TYR A 75 -6.26 6.02 -3.86
CA TYR A 75 -6.85 5.70 -5.16
C TYR A 75 -8.13 6.49 -5.33
N LEU A 76 -8.18 7.34 -6.35
CA LEU A 76 -9.30 8.24 -6.63
C LEU A 76 -9.61 8.23 -8.13
N ASP A 77 -10.88 8.42 -8.47
CA ASP A 77 -11.24 8.89 -9.82
C ASP A 77 -11.11 10.42 -9.83
N CYS A 78 -10.19 10.95 -10.65
CA CYS A 78 -10.09 12.39 -10.88
C CYS A 78 -11.02 12.75 -12.04
N ASP A 79 -12.15 13.39 -11.71
CA ASP A 79 -13.34 13.52 -12.57
C ASP A 79 -13.15 14.33 -13.87
N GLU A 80 -11.98 14.93 -14.09
CA GLU A 80 -11.76 15.89 -15.17
C GLU A 80 -11.17 15.21 -16.43
N PRO A 81 -11.79 15.39 -17.61
CA PRO A 81 -11.26 14.90 -18.87
C PRO A 81 -9.85 15.45 -19.16
N GLY A 82 -8.92 14.58 -19.54
CA GLY A 82 -7.54 14.96 -19.88
C GLY A 82 -6.57 14.94 -18.70
N ILE A 83 -7.05 14.74 -17.47
CA ILE A 83 -6.20 14.59 -16.30
C ILE A 83 -5.68 13.15 -16.21
N THR A 84 -4.38 13.00 -16.41
CA THR A 84 -3.68 11.71 -16.35
C THR A 84 -3.05 11.46 -14.98
N GLU A 85 -2.54 12.51 -14.34
CA GLU A 85 -1.88 12.43 -13.04
C GLU A 85 -2.88 12.61 -11.89
N CYS A 86 -2.62 11.95 -10.76
CA CYS A 86 -3.30 12.28 -9.51
C CYS A 86 -2.34 13.00 -8.57
N GLY A 87 -2.74 14.16 -8.08
CA GLY A 87 -1.94 14.91 -7.13
C GLY A 87 -2.60 16.21 -6.72
N ALA A 88 -1.90 16.96 -5.87
CA ALA A 88 -2.38 18.24 -5.38
C ALA A 88 -2.50 19.29 -6.50
N GLU A 89 -1.82 19.17 -7.62
CA GLU A 89 -1.92 20.17 -8.69
C GLU A 89 -2.97 19.80 -9.75
N SER A 90 -3.27 18.51 -9.86
CA SER A 90 -4.05 17.93 -10.95
C SER A 90 -5.39 17.34 -10.53
N CYS A 91 -5.72 17.25 -9.24
CA CYS A 91 -6.95 16.59 -8.82
C CYS A 91 -7.59 17.26 -7.61
N GLU A 92 -8.70 17.99 -7.82
CA GLU A 92 -9.43 18.66 -6.74
C GLU A 92 -9.96 17.68 -5.69
N LYS A 93 -10.42 16.49 -6.12
CA LYS A 93 -10.80 15.40 -5.21
C LYS A 93 -9.66 14.97 -4.30
N TYR A 94 -8.43 14.93 -4.80
CA TYR A 94 -7.26 14.63 -3.97
C TYR A 94 -7.08 15.68 -2.88
N LYS A 95 -7.15 16.99 -3.21
CA LYS A 95 -7.06 18.07 -2.22
C LYS A 95 -8.17 17.96 -1.17
N LEU A 96 -9.40 17.76 -1.63
CA LEU A 96 -10.59 17.66 -0.79
C LEU A 96 -10.46 16.48 0.19
N TYR A 97 -10.19 15.27 -0.31
CA TYR A 97 -10.14 14.09 0.54
C TYR A 97 -8.90 14.02 1.42
N LYS A 98 -7.77 14.57 0.97
CA LYS A 98 -6.61 14.78 1.84
C LYS A 98 -6.96 15.67 3.02
N LYS A 99 -7.59 16.83 2.76
CA LYS A 99 -8.00 17.76 3.83
C LYS A 99 -9.05 17.14 4.74
N LEU A 100 -10.05 16.47 4.18
CA LEU A 100 -11.10 15.80 4.96
C LEU A 100 -10.51 14.69 5.84
N LEU A 101 -9.63 13.84 5.30
CA LEU A 101 -8.97 12.79 6.08
C LEU A 101 -8.16 13.39 7.22
N MET A 102 -7.38 14.44 6.94
CA MET A 102 -6.59 15.08 7.98
C MET A 102 -7.50 15.66 9.05
N ASN A 103 -8.60 16.30 8.68
CA ASN A 103 -9.52 16.87 9.65
C ASN A 103 -10.24 15.80 10.47
N THR A 104 -10.75 14.73 9.85
CA THR A 104 -11.46 13.66 10.55
C THR A 104 -10.53 12.88 11.49
N LEU A 105 -9.33 12.51 11.04
CA LEU A 105 -8.38 11.75 11.85
C LEU A 105 -7.70 12.59 12.93
N VAL A 106 -7.55 13.91 12.73
CA VAL A 106 -6.92 14.80 13.71
C VAL A 106 -7.92 15.34 14.73
N TYR A 107 -9.16 15.65 14.33
CA TYR A 107 -10.09 16.39 15.19
C TYR A 107 -11.30 15.60 15.70
N GLU A 108 -11.74 14.53 15.03
CA GLU A 108 -13.04 13.91 15.35
C GLU A 108 -12.95 12.45 15.81
N TYR A 109 -12.00 11.66 15.31
CA TYR A 109 -12.03 10.19 15.48
C TYR A 109 -10.89 9.57 16.29
N ALA A 110 -9.71 10.19 16.38
CA ALA A 110 -8.57 9.55 17.02
C ALA A 110 -8.41 9.98 18.49
N ASN A 111 -8.54 9.02 19.42
CA ASN A 111 -8.09 9.20 20.81
C ASN A 111 -6.57 9.48 20.90
N ASN A 112 -5.82 9.23 19.82
CA ASN A 112 -4.42 9.58 19.65
C ASN A 112 -4.17 10.07 18.23
N THR A 113 -4.06 11.39 18.03
CA THR A 113 -3.71 11.97 16.73
C THR A 113 -2.39 11.41 16.22
N TYR A 114 -2.31 11.07 14.93
CA TYR A 114 -1.08 10.60 14.30
C TYR A 114 -0.90 11.22 12.91
N LYS A 115 0.35 11.31 12.45
CA LYS A 115 0.68 11.84 11.13
C LYS A 115 0.27 10.84 10.05
N VAL A 116 -0.41 11.32 9.01
CA VAL A 116 -0.63 10.56 7.78
C VAL A 116 0.25 11.16 6.69
N GLU A 117 0.99 10.30 6.01
CA GLU A 117 1.87 10.68 4.91
C GLU A 117 1.33 10.09 3.60
N PHE A 118 0.86 10.95 2.71
CA PHE A 118 0.42 10.55 1.37
C PHE A 118 1.65 10.37 0.48
N VAL A 119 2.01 9.12 0.24
CA VAL A 119 3.21 8.74 -0.52
C VAL A 119 2.98 8.81 -2.01
N ASP A 120 1.79 8.45 -2.48
CA ASP A 120 1.43 8.52 -3.89
C ASP A 120 -0.09 8.66 -4.05
N CYS A 121 -0.53 9.03 -5.26
CA CYS A 121 -1.92 8.94 -5.67
C CYS A 121 -2.03 8.26 -7.04
N ILE A 122 -3.00 7.36 -7.17
CA ILE A 122 -3.33 6.69 -8.43
C ILE A 122 -4.69 7.19 -8.92
N ASN A 123 -4.70 7.80 -10.11
CA ASN A 123 -5.92 8.12 -10.83
C ASN A 123 -6.52 6.83 -11.41
N LEU A 124 -7.65 6.39 -10.85
CA LEU A 124 -8.35 5.18 -11.24
C LEU A 124 -8.90 5.24 -12.67
N ARG A 125 -9.28 6.43 -13.16
CA ARG A 125 -9.74 6.61 -14.54
C ARG A 125 -8.60 6.49 -15.54
N GLN A 126 -7.43 7.03 -15.21
CA GLN A 126 -6.25 6.84 -16.06
C GLN A 126 -5.80 5.39 -16.06
N LEU A 127 -5.80 4.74 -14.88
CA LEU A 127 -5.47 3.32 -14.76
C LEU A 127 -6.40 2.45 -15.62
N GLU A 128 -7.71 2.70 -15.58
CA GLU A 128 -8.68 1.99 -16.41
C GLU A 128 -8.38 2.13 -17.90
N ARG A 129 -8.17 3.37 -18.36
CA ARG A 129 -7.85 3.66 -19.76
C ARG A 129 -6.57 2.96 -20.20
N ASP A 130 -5.50 3.08 -19.42
CA ASP A 130 -4.23 2.44 -19.74
C ASP A 130 -4.37 0.91 -19.85
N ILE A 131 -5.20 0.29 -19.00
CA ILE A 131 -5.43 -1.16 -19.05
C ILE A 131 -6.26 -1.55 -20.28
N ILE A 132 -7.34 -0.79 -20.57
CA ILE A 132 -8.21 -1.05 -21.73
C ILE A 132 -7.43 -0.88 -23.04
N ASP A 133 -6.63 0.17 -23.13
CA ASP A 133 -5.82 0.49 -24.31
C ASP A 133 -4.57 -0.42 -24.43
N THR A 134 -4.38 -1.37 -23.50
CA THR A 134 -3.22 -2.29 -23.48
C THR A 134 -1.90 -1.52 -23.53
N LYS A 135 -1.81 -0.42 -22.77
CA LYS A 135 -0.65 0.44 -22.75
C LYS A 135 0.51 -0.18 -21.95
N THR A 136 1.35 -0.94 -22.64
CA THR A 136 2.45 -1.73 -22.06
C THR A 136 3.56 -0.90 -21.39
N ASP A 137 3.68 0.38 -21.73
CA ASP A 137 4.63 1.33 -21.13
C ASP A 137 4.02 2.20 -20.01
N SER A 138 2.78 1.91 -19.58
CA SER A 138 2.13 2.71 -18.54
C SER A 138 2.76 2.52 -17.16
N PHE A 139 3.38 3.58 -16.67
CA PHE A 139 3.88 3.66 -15.31
C PHE A 139 2.76 3.54 -14.26
N THR A 140 1.54 4.00 -14.58
CA THR A 140 0.37 3.88 -13.71
C THR A 140 0.01 2.42 -13.45
N ILE A 141 0.05 1.58 -14.49
CA ILE A 141 -0.19 0.13 -14.38
C ILE A 141 0.89 -0.51 -13.52
N VAL A 142 2.18 -0.21 -13.78
CA VAL A 142 3.30 -0.75 -13.01
C VAL A 142 3.19 -0.38 -11.53
N LYS A 143 2.93 0.89 -11.21
CA LYS A 143 2.71 1.37 -9.84
C LYS A 143 1.54 0.66 -9.17
N PHE A 144 0.41 0.56 -9.86
CA PHE A 144 -0.76 -0.15 -9.35
C PHE A 144 -0.42 -1.61 -9.02
N ALA A 145 0.16 -2.35 -9.98
CA ALA A 145 0.57 -3.74 -9.79
C ALA A 145 1.54 -3.89 -8.61
N PHE A 146 2.51 -2.99 -8.49
CA PHE A 146 3.47 -2.96 -7.39
C PHE A 146 2.80 -2.76 -6.03
N TYR A 147 1.99 -1.72 -5.86
CA TYR A 147 1.32 -1.45 -4.59
C TYR A 147 0.37 -2.59 -4.21
N ARG A 148 -0.41 -3.13 -5.16
CA ARG A 148 -1.29 -4.29 -4.91
C ARG A 148 -0.53 -5.56 -4.52
N SER A 149 0.76 -5.64 -4.86
CA SER A 149 1.64 -6.75 -4.51
C SER A 149 2.17 -6.68 -3.07
N ILE A 150 2.44 -5.47 -2.56
CA ILE A 150 3.16 -5.29 -1.27
C ILE A 150 2.34 -4.65 -0.16
N CYS A 151 1.31 -3.86 -0.48
CA CYS A 151 0.63 -3.04 0.50
C CYS A 151 -0.48 -3.78 1.25
N ARG A 152 -1.14 -3.06 2.16
CA ARG A 152 -2.38 -3.48 2.83
C ARG A 152 -3.54 -2.64 2.31
N GLY A 153 -4.39 -3.25 1.48
CA GLY A 153 -5.54 -2.57 0.89
C GLY A 153 -6.68 -2.33 1.87
N ILE A 154 -7.23 -1.12 1.82
CA ILE A 154 -8.48 -0.68 2.46
C ILE A 154 -9.49 -0.37 1.36
N ASN A 155 -10.76 -0.72 1.59
CA ASN A 155 -11.82 -0.68 0.57
C ASN A 155 -11.45 -1.46 -0.72
N ARG A 156 -11.01 -2.71 -0.53
CA ARG A 156 -10.54 -3.59 -1.61
C ARG A 156 -11.57 -3.87 -2.69
N SER A 157 -12.86 -3.69 -2.43
CA SER A 157 -13.92 -3.90 -3.43
C SER A 157 -13.76 -2.95 -4.61
N VAL A 158 -13.37 -1.69 -4.37
CA VAL A 158 -13.07 -0.72 -5.43
C VAL A 158 -11.87 -1.20 -6.27
N LEU A 159 -10.79 -1.61 -5.59
CA LEU A 159 -9.56 -2.02 -6.27
C LEU A 159 -9.68 -3.34 -7.04
N ARG A 160 -10.57 -4.24 -6.59
CA ARG A 160 -10.76 -5.56 -7.22
C ARG A 160 -11.20 -5.47 -8.68
N TYR A 161 -11.95 -4.44 -9.04
CA TYR A 161 -12.32 -4.18 -10.43
C TYR A 161 -11.07 -4.04 -11.32
N TYR A 162 -10.16 -3.14 -10.96
CA TYR A 162 -8.92 -2.87 -11.69
C TYR A 162 -7.93 -4.04 -11.61
N GLU A 163 -7.86 -4.74 -10.47
CA GLU A 163 -7.08 -5.98 -10.35
C GLU A 163 -7.54 -7.02 -11.38
N ASN A 164 -8.86 -7.20 -11.54
CA ASN A 164 -9.42 -8.15 -12.52
C ASN A 164 -9.22 -7.70 -13.96
N LEU A 165 -9.40 -6.40 -14.25
CA LEU A 165 -9.12 -5.86 -15.59
C LEU A 165 -7.68 -6.14 -16.01
N LEU A 166 -6.72 -5.87 -15.13
CA LEU A 166 -5.31 -6.13 -15.41
C LEU A 166 -5.02 -7.63 -15.55
N MET A 167 -5.54 -8.47 -14.64
CA MET A 167 -5.32 -9.93 -14.69
C MET A 167 -5.86 -10.59 -15.96
N ASN A 168 -6.92 -10.04 -16.54
CA ASN A 168 -7.51 -10.56 -17.77
C ASN A 168 -6.77 -10.10 -19.03
N ASN A 169 -5.79 -9.19 -18.90
CA ASN A 169 -4.93 -8.75 -20.00
C ASN A 169 -3.54 -9.41 -19.86
N GLU A 170 -3.38 -10.57 -20.50
CA GLU A 170 -2.14 -11.36 -20.38
C GLU A 170 -0.92 -10.61 -20.91
N GLU A 171 -1.07 -9.91 -22.04
CA GLU A 171 -0.02 -9.10 -22.68
C GLU A 171 0.50 -8.01 -21.74
N LEU A 172 -0.41 -7.26 -21.11
CA LEU A 172 -0.01 -6.25 -20.11
C LEU A 172 0.73 -6.90 -18.94
N CYS A 173 0.23 -8.02 -18.42
CA CYS A 173 0.87 -8.68 -17.29
C CYS A 173 2.30 -9.13 -17.62
N ASP A 174 2.53 -9.66 -18.82
CA ASP A 174 3.86 -10.09 -19.27
C ASP A 174 4.76 -8.88 -19.50
N ALA A 175 4.23 -7.80 -20.10
CA ALA A 175 4.98 -6.58 -20.37
C ALA A 175 5.47 -5.89 -19.09
N ILE A 176 4.65 -5.86 -18.03
CA ILE A 176 5.00 -5.17 -16.78
C ILE A 176 5.80 -6.02 -15.80
N GLU A 177 5.96 -7.33 -16.03
CA GLU A 177 6.60 -8.24 -15.06
C GLU A 177 8.03 -7.80 -14.73
N THR A 178 8.85 -7.49 -15.74
CA THR A 178 10.22 -7.02 -15.55
C THR A 178 10.27 -5.70 -14.77
N ALA A 179 9.43 -4.72 -15.16
CA ALA A 179 9.36 -3.43 -14.47
C ALA A 179 8.92 -3.59 -13.01
N LEU A 180 8.02 -4.53 -12.74
CA LEU A 180 7.59 -4.89 -11.39
C LEU A 180 8.77 -5.46 -10.59
N GLU A 181 9.53 -6.40 -11.14
CA GLU A 181 10.72 -6.94 -10.47
C GLU A 181 11.74 -5.85 -10.13
N ASP A 182 11.97 -4.91 -11.05
CA ASP A 182 12.89 -3.80 -10.84
C ASP A 182 12.43 -2.89 -9.70
N CYS A 183 11.12 -2.62 -9.58
CA CYS A 183 10.56 -1.91 -8.45
C CYS A 183 10.83 -2.65 -7.12
N PHE A 184 10.68 -3.98 -7.10
CA PHE A 184 10.98 -4.79 -5.92
C PHE A 184 12.47 -4.78 -5.55
N ARG A 185 13.35 -4.91 -6.55
CA ARG A 185 14.81 -4.82 -6.35
C ARG A 185 15.22 -3.44 -5.83
N GLY A 186 14.63 -2.39 -6.39
CA GLY A 186 14.80 -1.01 -5.92
C GLY A 186 14.42 -0.86 -4.45
N LEU A 187 13.23 -1.33 -4.07
CA LEU A 187 12.73 -1.28 -2.69
C LEU A 187 13.70 -1.96 -1.70
N THR A 188 14.15 -3.18 -2.02
CA THR A 188 15.06 -3.95 -1.14
C THR A 188 16.40 -3.28 -0.87
N LYS A 189 16.87 -2.43 -1.80
CA LYS A 189 18.16 -1.75 -1.69
C LYS A 189 18.10 -0.44 -0.90
N THR A 190 16.91 0.03 -0.55
CA THR A 190 16.77 1.30 0.18
C THR A 190 17.15 1.15 1.66
N SER A 191 17.93 2.09 2.18
CA SER A 191 18.33 2.13 3.59
C SER A 191 17.14 2.28 4.54
N GLN A 192 16.10 3.01 4.12
CA GLN A 192 14.85 3.18 4.85
C GLN A 192 14.08 1.87 5.02
N HIS A 193 14.06 1.02 4.00
CA HIS A 193 13.42 -0.30 4.07
C HIS A 193 14.15 -1.21 5.05
N SER A 194 15.48 -1.27 4.95
CA SER A 194 16.32 -2.03 5.89
C SER A 194 16.22 -1.53 7.33
N TYR A 195 16.12 -0.21 7.52
CA TYR A 195 15.88 0.40 8.83
C TYR A 195 14.52 0.03 9.41
N SER A 196 13.46 0.03 8.59
CA SER A 196 12.11 -0.34 9.02
C SER A 196 12.06 -1.79 9.53
N PHE A 197 12.71 -2.72 8.84
CA PHE A 197 12.77 -4.12 9.29
C PHE A 197 13.53 -4.30 10.61
N ARG A 198 14.62 -3.56 10.82
CA ARG A 198 15.32 -3.57 12.12
C ARG A 198 14.39 -3.11 13.24
N LYS A 199 13.68 -2.00 13.06
CA LYS A 199 12.68 -1.51 14.02
C LYS A 199 11.62 -2.57 14.32
N TYR A 200 11.12 -3.28 13.31
CA TYR A 200 10.10 -4.32 13.52
C TYR A 200 10.64 -5.49 14.35
N MET A 201 11.89 -5.90 14.10
CA MET A 201 12.56 -6.95 14.88
C MET A 201 12.75 -6.52 16.34
N GLU A 202 13.31 -5.32 16.57
CA GLU A 202 13.53 -4.75 17.90
C GLU A 202 12.24 -4.65 18.71
N ARG A 203 11.13 -4.24 18.08
CA ARG A 203 9.82 -4.18 18.72
C ARG A 203 9.31 -5.54 19.18
N LEU A 204 9.53 -6.60 18.39
CA LEU A 204 9.12 -7.94 18.79
C LEU A 204 9.95 -8.46 19.96
N GLU A 205 11.27 -8.26 19.90
CA GLU A 205 12.20 -8.77 20.91
C GLU A 205 12.09 -8.00 22.23
N HIS A 206 12.12 -6.67 22.18
CA HIS A 206 12.18 -5.83 23.38
C HIS A 206 10.79 -5.50 23.96
N ASN A 207 9.82 -5.14 23.11
CA ASN A 207 8.54 -4.62 23.60
C ASN A 207 7.52 -5.74 23.88
N LYS A 208 7.69 -6.91 23.27
CA LYS A 208 6.78 -8.05 23.44
C LYS A 208 7.43 -9.27 24.09
N GLY A 209 8.73 -9.21 24.42
CA GLY A 209 9.49 -10.33 24.99
C GLY A 209 9.53 -11.56 24.08
N PHE A 210 9.25 -11.39 22.79
CA PHE A 210 9.19 -12.49 21.83
C PHE A 210 10.55 -12.65 21.16
N LYS A 211 11.26 -13.73 21.47
CA LYS A 211 12.50 -14.06 20.79
C LYS A 211 12.18 -14.43 19.34
N VAL A 212 12.59 -13.58 18.39
CA VAL A 212 12.38 -13.88 16.98
C VAL A 212 13.15 -15.15 16.63
N PRO A 213 12.51 -16.18 16.03
CA PRO A 213 13.20 -17.40 15.64
C PRO A 213 14.38 -17.07 14.74
N GLU A 214 15.51 -17.75 14.97
CA GLU A 214 16.73 -17.50 14.20
C GLU A 214 16.53 -17.73 12.70
N SER A 215 15.67 -18.67 12.32
CA SER A 215 15.26 -18.89 10.93
C SER A 215 14.56 -17.69 10.29
N VAL A 216 13.89 -16.84 11.07
CA VAL A 216 13.25 -15.60 10.60
C VAL A 216 14.26 -14.47 10.58
N ALA A 217 15.10 -14.35 11.61
CA ALA A 217 16.18 -13.37 11.63
C ALA A 217 17.15 -13.56 10.44
N GLN A 218 17.48 -14.82 10.11
CA GLN A 218 18.27 -15.17 8.92
C GLN A 218 17.54 -14.80 7.62
N LYS A 219 16.21 -15.00 7.53
CA LYS A 219 15.42 -14.58 6.36
C LYS A 219 15.38 -13.07 6.19
N VAL A 220 15.23 -12.31 7.28
CA VAL A 220 15.32 -10.84 7.23
C VAL A 220 16.72 -10.43 6.78
N LYS A 221 17.76 -11.08 7.31
CA LYS A 221 19.14 -10.84 6.90
C LYS A 221 19.35 -11.09 5.40
N SER A 222 18.96 -12.26 4.91
CA SER A 222 19.09 -12.61 3.49
C SER A 222 18.27 -11.70 2.58
N TYR A 223 17.15 -11.19 3.06
CA TYR A 223 16.28 -10.32 2.28
C TYR A 223 16.85 -8.90 2.12
N LEU A 224 17.50 -8.35 3.16
CA LEU A 224 18.00 -6.97 3.17
C LEU A 224 19.44 -6.82 2.68
N TRP A 225 20.27 -7.86 2.80
CA TRP A 225 21.70 -7.84 2.49
C TRP A 225 22.06 -8.81 1.37
N LYS A 226 21.17 -8.91 0.37
CA LYS A 226 21.37 -9.62 -0.89
C LYS A 226 22.26 -8.83 -1.86
#